data_AF-J3P5E8-F1
#
_entry.id   AF-J3P5E8-F1
#
_cell.length_a   1.000
_cell.length_b   1.000
_cell.length_c   1.000
_cell.angle_alpha   90.00
_cell.angle_beta   90.00
_cell.angle_gamma   90.00
#
_symmetry.space_group_name_H-M   'P 1'
#
loop_
_entity.id
_entity.type
_entity.pdbx_description
1 polymer ?
#
loop_
_entity_poly.entity_id
_entity_poly.type
_entity_poly.pdbx_seq_one_letter_code
_entity_poly.pdbx_strand_id
1 'polypeptide(L)'
;MRIVILSLGLHDEEGPALGARTEVFGQGQPGCASPPSPSPSWPLVSREGYECKGSINCNTWVNFIKTCDHAVNTALVRTDAVNYGGKNSGLRKGSRSGKCEVFIEGPASCKTTGNKMWSDYQDIRNHGCGRCGFKTWGEGDECKTKIDFVLSG
;
A
#
# COMPACT_ATOMS: atom_id res chain seq x y z
N MET A 1 -45.71 28.12 -6.57
CA MET A 1 -46.60 26.99 -6.92
C MET A 1 -46.69 26.89 -8.44
N ARG A 2 -46.76 25.66 -8.96
CA ARG A 2 -46.70 25.23 -10.37
C ARG A 2 -45.30 25.18 -10.98
N ILE A 3 -44.83 23.97 -11.22
CA ILE A 3 -44.67 23.46 -12.59
C ILE A 3 -45.02 21.97 -12.55
N VAL A 4 -45.82 21.58 -13.52
CA VAL A 4 -46.23 20.21 -13.83
C VAL A 4 -45.62 19.92 -15.21
N ILE A 5 -45.37 18.63 -15.47
CA ILE A 5 -45.56 17.93 -16.77
C ILE A 5 -44.30 17.44 -17.53
N LEU A 6 -44.34 16.10 -17.72
CA LEU A 6 -43.93 15.20 -18.82
C LEU A 6 -42.48 14.76 -19.04
N SER A 7 -42.36 13.44 -18.97
CA SER A 7 -41.39 12.57 -19.61
C SER A 7 -41.50 12.62 -21.15
N LEU A 8 -40.37 12.89 -21.80
CA LEU A 8 -39.99 12.64 -23.20
C LEU A 8 -38.45 12.42 -23.12
N GLY A 9 -37.76 11.41 -23.65
CA GLY A 9 -37.95 10.61 -24.86
C GLY A 9 -36.84 10.97 -25.87
N LEU A 10 -35.77 10.18 -25.99
CA LEU A 10 -34.83 10.15 -27.13
C LEU A 10 -34.25 8.72 -27.20
N HIS A 11 -34.74 7.85 -28.09
CA HIS A 11 -34.49 7.69 -29.53
C HIS A 11 -33.11 7.11 -29.89
N ASP A 12 -33.24 6.00 -30.62
CA ASP A 12 -32.28 5.07 -31.23
C ASP A 12 -31.83 5.56 -32.63
N GLU A 13 -31.00 4.74 -33.30
CA GLU A 13 -30.62 4.73 -34.73
C GLU A 13 -29.29 5.43 -35.14
N GLU A 14 -28.25 4.63 -35.43
CA GLU A 14 -27.89 4.18 -36.80
C GLU A 14 -26.49 3.50 -36.82
N GLY A 15 -26.40 2.32 -37.45
CA GLY A 15 -25.15 1.57 -37.74
C GLY A 15 -24.33 2.16 -38.92
N PRO A 16 -23.49 1.39 -39.67
CA PRO A 16 -23.63 -0.04 -39.97
C PRO A 16 -22.35 -0.91 -39.91
N ALA A 17 -22.63 -2.19 -40.14
CA ALA A 17 -21.83 -3.40 -40.22
C ALA A 17 -20.63 -3.40 -41.20
N LEU A 18 -19.66 -4.28 -40.90
CA LEU A 18 -18.90 -5.17 -41.83
C LEU A 18 -17.79 -5.81 -40.99
N GLY A 19 -17.56 -7.12 -40.88
CA GLY A 19 -18.11 -8.29 -41.53
C GLY A 19 -17.22 -9.49 -41.16
N ALA A 20 -17.87 -10.63 -40.93
CA ALA A 20 -17.41 -12.00 -41.17
C ALA A 20 -16.01 -12.49 -40.69
N ARG A 21 -16.10 -13.46 -39.76
CA ARG A 21 -15.54 -14.83 -39.85
C ARG A 21 -14.03 -14.95 -40.13
N THR A 22 -13.32 -15.61 -39.20
CA THR A 22 -12.80 -16.98 -39.44
C THR A 22 -12.24 -17.52 -38.13
N GLU A 23 -12.87 -18.58 -37.62
CA GLU A 23 -12.24 -19.51 -36.71
C GLU A 23 -11.27 -20.36 -37.54
N VAL A 24 -9.97 -20.29 -37.24
CA VAL A 24 -8.99 -21.27 -37.70
C VAL A 24 -8.35 -21.88 -36.47
N PHE A 25 -8.75 -23.10 -36.18
CA PHE A 25 -7.91 -24.09 -35.52
C PHE A 25 -6.84 -24.54 -36.53
N GLY A 26 -5.57 -24.57 -36.13
CA GLY A 26 -4.56 -25.20 -36.98
C GLY A 26 -3.09 -24.91 -36.65
N GLN A 27 -2.53 -25.69 -35.72
CA GLN A 27 -1.21 -26.35 -35.79
C GLN A 27 0.10 -25.52 -35.95
N GLY A 28 1.01 -25.69 -34.98
CA GLY A 28 2.40 -26.08 -35.32
C GLY A 28 3.54 -25.07 -35.20
N GLN A 29 4.16 -25.02 -34.01
CA GLN A 29 5.62 -25.14 -33.78
C GLN A 29 6.58 -23.99 -34.25
N PRO A 30 7.89 -24.04 -33.90
CA PRO A 30 8.53 -23.11 -32.98
C PRO A 30 9.58 -22.19 -33.65
N GLY A 31 9.86 -21.03 -33.08
CA GLY A 31 10.94 -20.18 -33.58
C GLY A 31 11.29 -19.05 -32.63
N CYS A 32 12.40 -19.21 -31.93
CA CYS A 32 13.04 -18.14 -31.16
C CYS A 32 13.61 -17.09 -32.12
N ALA A 33 13.15 -15.84 -32.04
CA ALA A 33 14.00 -14.63 -32.02
C ALA A 33 13.18 -13.36 -32.33
N SER A 34 13.00 -12.51 -31.31
CA SER A 34 13.04 -11.06 -31.48
C SER A 34 13.83 -10.49 -30.29
N PRO A 35 14.82 -9.60 -30.50
CA PRO A 35 15.52 -8.95 -29.39
C PRO A 35 14.52 -8.10 -28.59
N PRO A 36 14.64 -7.99 -27.25
CA PRO A 36 13.80 -7.06 -26.50
C PRO A 36 14.13 -5.63 -26.93
N SER A 37 13.13 -4.92 -27.45
CA SER A 37 13.22 -3.48 -27.69
C SER A 37 13.67 -2.77 -26.40
N PRO A 38 14.58 -1.79 -26.46
CA PRO A 38 15.01 -1.07 -25.27
C PRO A 38 13.85 -0.21 -24.77
N SER A 39 13.24 -0.64 -23.65
CA SER A 39 12.28 0.15 -22.89
C SER A 39 12.94 1.48 -22.44
N PRO A 40 12.23 2.61 -22.51
CA PRO A 40 12.78 3.89 -22.08
C PRO A 40 13.06 3.84 -20.56
N SER A 41 14.33 4.02 -20.20
CA SER A 41 14.79 4.14 -18.82
C SER A 41 14.37 5.50 -18.25
N TRP A 42 13.13 5.58 -17.81
CA TRP A 42 12.73 6.62 -16.86
C TRP A 42 13.34 6.28 -15.50
N PRO A 43 13.85 7.27 -14.74
CA PRO A 43 14.27 7.02 -13.36
C PRO A 43 13.12 6.35 -12.62
N LEU A 44 13.38 5.20 -12.00
CA LEU A 44 12.41 4.45 -11.23
C LEU A 44 11.91 5.36 -10.11
N VAL A 45 10.75 5.97 -10.31
CA VAL A 45 9.97 6.56 -9.23
C VAL A 45 9.78 5.43 -8.22
N SER A 46 10.37 5.60 -7.04
CA SER A 46 10.21 4.69 -5.89
C SER A 46 8.74 4.31 -5.79
N ARG A 47 8.43 3.05 -6.07
CA ARG A 47 7.07 2.52 -5.95
C ARG A 47 6.94 2.04 -4.53
N GLU A 48 6.12 2.72 -3.72
CA GLU A 48 5.83 2.26 -2.35
C GLU A 48 5.48 0.76 -2.38
N GLY A 49 6.32 -0.05 -1.72
CA GLY A 49 6.23 -1.50 -1.69
C GLY A 49 5.58 -1.99 -0.40
N TYR A 50 4.91 -3.14 -0.46
CA TYR A 50 4.23 -3.74 0.68
C TYR A 50 4.68 -5.19 0.86
N GLU A 51 5.05 -5.57 2.07
CA GLU A 51 5.34 -6.95 2.41
C GLU A 51 4.75 -7.32 3.77
N CYS A 52 3.99 -8.41 3.85
CA CYS A 52 3.41 -8.90 5.10
C CYS A 52 4.40 -9.73 5.94
N LYS A 53 5.67 -9.35 5.90
CA LYS A 53 6.74 -9.98 6.68
C LYS A 53 6.84 -9.30 8.04
N GLY A 54 7.12 -10.10 9.06
CA GLY A 54 7.32 -9.64 10.43
C GLY A 54 7.82 -10.78 11.31
N SER A 55 7.86 -10.56 12.61
CA SER A 55 8.21 -11.57 13.59
C SER A 55 7.23 -12.75 13.52
N ILE A 56 7.73 -13.97 13.72
CA ILE A 56 6.88 -15.16 13.86
C ILE A 56 5.86 -15.01 15.00
N ASN A 57 6.21 -14.21 16.01
CA ASN A 57 5.37 -13.93 17.18
C ASN A 57 4.11 -13.12 16.86
N CYS A 58 4.06 -12.46 15.70
CA CYS A 58 2.88 -11.77 15.23
C CYS A 58 1.67 -12.69 15.17
N ASN A 59 1.87 -13.98 14.82
CA ASN A 59 0.80 -14.97 14.72
C ASN A 59 0.44 -15.64 16.06
N THR A 60 1.36 -15.66 17.01
CA THR A 60 1.21 -16.42 18.26
C THR A 60 0.44 -15.65 19.34
N TRP A 61 0.48 -14.32 19.32
CA TRP A 61 -0.05 -13.53 20.43
C TRP A 61 -1.55 -13.21 20.30
N VAL A 62 -2.32 -13.52 21.34
CA VAL A 62 -3.77 -13.25 21.41
C VAL A 62 -4.00 -11.74 21.54
N ASN A 63 -5.00 -11.20 20.83
CA ASN A 63 -5.31 -9.77 20.78
C ASN A 63 -4.22 -8.86 20.17
N PHE A 64 -3.23 -9.41 19.45
CA PHE A 64 -2.18 -8.61 18.81
C PHE A 64 -2.72 -7.46 17.95
N ILE A 65 -3.73 -7.75 17.10
CA ILE A 65 -4.37 -6.75 16.23
C ILE A 65 -4.96 -5.61 17.06
N LYS A 66 -5.73 -5.91 18.12
CA LYS A 66 -6.32 -4.90 19.02
C LYS A 66 -5.25 -4.03 19.67
N THR A 67 -4.11 -4.60 20.04
CA THR A 67 -2.99 -3.81 20.58
C THR A 67 -2.37 -2.90 19.52
N CYS A 68 -2.23 -3.35 18.26
CA CYS A 68 -1.78 -2.47 17.18
C CYS A 68 -2.78 -1.35 16.90
N ASP A 69 -4.08 -1.66 16.89
CA ASP A 69 -5.13 -0.65 16.69
C ASP A 69 -5.08 0.40 17.79
N HIS A 70 -4.87 -0.01 19.04
CA HIS A 70 -4.68 0.93 20.15
C HIS A 70 -3.37 1.74 20.01
N ALA A 71 -2.28 1.11 19.55
CA ALA A 71 -1.02 1.82 19.33
C ALA A 71 -1.20 2.96 18.33
N VAL A 72 -1.92 2.72 17.24
CA VAL A 72 -2.07 3.68 16.14
C VAL A 72 -3.18 4.70 16.37
N ASN A 73 -4.27 4.32 17.06
CA ASN A 73 -5.39 5.22 17.28
C ASN A 73 -5.32 5.99 18.60
N THR A 74 -4.57 5.51 19.60
CA THR A 74 -4.53 6.11 20.94
C THR A 74 -3.14 6.60 21.34
N ALA A 75 -2.09 5.80 21.12
CA ALA A 75 -0.74 6.14 21.57
C ALA A 75 0.09 6.95 20.56
N LEU A 76 -0.29 6.90 19.28
CA LEU A 76 0.33 7.65 18.20
C LEU A 76 -0.14 9.11 18.25
N VAL A 77 0.80 10.06 18.22
CA VAL A 77 0.49 11.49 18.17
C VAL A 77 0.20 11.88 16.73
N ARG A 78 -1.09 11.92 16.37
CA ARG A 78 -1.59 12.21 15.02
C ARG A 78 -1.54 13.71 14.70
N THR A 79 -0.39 14.15 14.20
CA THR A 79 -0.13 15.53 13.78
C THR A 79 0.67 15.54 12.48
N ASP A 80 0.69 16.69 11.80
CA ASP A 80 1.53 16.93 10.62
C ASP A 80 2.96 17.38 10.96
N ALA A 81 3.28 17.49 12.25
CA ALA A 81 4.65 17.74 12.69
C ALA A 81 5.50 16.48 12.56
N VAL A 82 6.72 16.65 12.03
CA VAL A 82 7.70 15.57 11.86
C VAL A 82 8.26 15.20 13.23
N ASN A 83 7.66 14.17 13.83
CA ASN A 83 7.96 13.73 15.20
C ASN A 83 8.47 12.29 15.27
N TYR A 84 8.45 11.58 14.13
CA TYR A 84 8.82 10.18 14.05
C TYR A 84 9.95 9.96 13.07
N GLY A 85 10.83 9.00 13.37
CA GLY A 85 11.91 8.69 12.45
C GLY A 85 12.69 7.43 12.76
N GLY A 86 13.53 7.06 11.81
CA GLY A 86 14.38 5.88 11.84
C GLY A 86 15.52 6.00 12.85
N LYS A 87 16.42 5.03 12.79
CA LYS A 87 17.54 4.91 13.72
C LYS A 87 18.40 6.18 13.67
N ASN A 88 18.78 6.71 14.84
CA ASN A 88 19.61 7.90 14.99
C ASN A 88 19.01 9.20 14.41
N SER A 89 17.70 9.26 14.14
CA SER A 89 17.03 10.48 13.65
C SER A 89 16.88 11.57 14.73
N GLY A 90 17.04 11.22 16.00
CA GLY A 90 16.72 12.08 17.15
C GLY A 90 15.22 12.20 17.44
N LEU A 91 14.38 11.50 16.67
CA LEU A 91 12.92 11.51 16.78
C LEU A 91 12.41 10.24 17.46
N ARG A 92 11.10 10.23 17.77
CA ARG A 92 10.45 9.04 18.30
C ARG A 92 10.47 7.94 17.24
N LYS A 93 10.80 6.72 17.62
CA LYS A 93 10.83 5.60 16.68
C LYS A 93 9.42 5.25 16.14
N GLY A 94 8.41 5.41 16.98
CA GLY A 94 7.03 5.05 16.64
C GLY A 94 6.07 5.11 17.81
N SER A 95 5.00 4.33 17.70
CA SER A 95 3.98 4.14 18.72
C SER A 95 3.86 2.68 19.12
N ARG A 96 3.64 2.43 20.42
CA ARG A 96 3.57 1.10 20.99
C ARG A 96 2.36 0.94 21.89
N SER A 97 1.75 -0.25 21.85
CA SER A 97 0.79 -0.69 22.86
C SER A 97 0.94 -2.20 23.07
N GLY A 98 1.09 -2.61 24.33
CA GLY A 98 1.37 -4.00 24.68
C GLY A 98 2.59 -4.57 23.95
N LYS A 99 2.36 -5.60 23.12
CA LYS A 99 3.38 -6.29 22.34
C LYS A 99 3.42 -5.87 20.86
N CYS A 100 2.58 -4.92 20.44
CA CYS A 100 2.64 -4.37 19.09
C CYS A 100 3.30 -2.99 19.09
N GLU A 101 4.19 -2.79 18.13
CA GLU A 101 4.78 -1.48 17.84
C GLU A 101 4.62 -1.17 16.35
N VAL A 102 4.19 0.05 16.05
CA VAL A 102 4.18 0.63 14.71
C VAL A 102 5.26 1.69 14.67
N PHE A 103 6.31 1.44 13.89
CA PHE A 103 7.54 2.22 13.96
C PHE A 103 8.21 2.41 12.61
N ILE A 104 9.12 3.38 12.57
CA ILE A 104 9.96 3.67 11.41
C ILE A 104 11.26 2.87 11.52
N GLU A 105 11.52 2.05 10.50
CA GLU A 105 12.76 1.33 10.30
C GLU A 105 13.49 1.96 9.10
N GLY A 106 14.77 2.26 9.25
CA GLY A 106 15.56 2.95 8.25
C GLY A 106 16.61 3.89 8.86
N PRO A 107 17.40 4.57 8.02
CA PRO A 107 18.40 5.55 8.44
C PRO A 107 17.81 6.80 9.10
N ALA A 108 18.68 7.69 9.58
CA ALA A 108 18.31 8.94 10.24
C ALA A 108 17.55 9.92 9.33
N SER A 109 17.68 9.78 8.01
CA SER A 109 16.94 10.51 6.98
C SER A 109 15.46 10.15 6.96
N CYS A 110 15.09 8.92 7.36
CA CYS A 110 13.71 8.48 7.43
C CYS A 110 12.98 9.20 8.54
N LYS A 111 12.32 10.30 8.20
CA LYS A 111 11.55 11.12 9.13
C LYS A 111 10.15 11.31 8.57
N THR A 112 9.15 11.28 9.44
CA THR A 112 7.76 11.34 9.03
C THR A 112 6.85 11.90 10.12
N THR A 113 5.61 12.15 9.75
CA THR A 113 4.56 12.68 10.61
C THR A 113 3.73 11.55 11.22
N GLY A 114 3.05 11.84 12.32
CA GLY A 114 2.13 10.86 12.91
C GLY A 114 0.94 10.54 11.99
N ASN A 115 0.47 11.54 11.22
CA ASN A 115 -0.58 11.33 10.23
C ASN A 115 -0.15 10.38 9.10
N LYS A 116 1.09 10.52 8.59
CA LYS A 116 1.63 9.60 7.59
C LYS A 116 1.80 8.19 8.15
N MET A 117 2.28 8.02 9.38
CA MET A 117 2.34 6.71 10.03
C MET A 117 0.98 6.05 10.19
N TRP A 118 -0.04 6.84 10.57
CA TRP A 118 -1.42 6.35 10.66
C TRP A 118 -1.94 5.90 9.28
N SER A 119 -1.71 6.69 8.23
CA SER A 119 -2.09 6.32 6.86
C SER A 119 -1.39 5.04 6.39
N ASP A 120 -0.07 4.95 6.60
CA ASP A 120 0.72 3.78 6.20
C ASP A 120 0.24 2.52 6.93
N TYR A 121 -0.16 2.64 8.21
CA TYR A 121 -0.79 1.53 8.92
C TYR A 121 -2.07 1.04 8.23
N GLN A 122 -2.96 1.96 7.85
CA GLN A 122 -4.19 1.61 7.13
C GLN A 122 -3.88 0.95 5.79
N ASP A 123 -2.91 1.47 5.04
CA ASP A 123 -2.49 0.91 3.75
C ASP A 123 -1.96 -0.52 3.89
N ILE A 124 -1.11 -0.78 4.89
CA ILE A 124 -0.58 -2.12 5.17
C ILE A 124 -1.72 -3.10 5.47
N ARG A 125 -2.73 -2.68 6.25
CA ARG A 125 -3.91 -3.52 6.54
C ARG A 125 -4.76 -3.77 5.30
N ASN A 126 -5.02 -2.74 4.51
CA ASN A 126 -5.82 -2.81 3.29
C ASN A 126 -5.15 -3.67 2.21
N HIS A 127 -3.82 -3.78 2.23
CA HIS A 127 -3.06 -4.64 1.33
C HIS A 127 -3.08 -6.14 1.73
N GLY A 128 -3.81 -6.51 2.78
CA GLY A 128 -3.97 -7.90 3.21
C GLY A 128 -3.00 -8.35 4.31
N CYS A 129 -2.17 -7.44 4.84
CA CYS A 129 -1.31 -7.76 5.98
C CYS A 129 -2.13 -7.75 7.29
N GLY A 130 -2.74 -8.90 7.60
CA GLY A 130 -3.69 -9.03 8.72
C GLY A 130 -3.08 -8.90 10.12
N ARG A 131 -1.75 -8.95 10.27
CA ARG A 131 -1.09 -8.88 11.59
C ARG A 131 0.15 -8.00 11.56
N CYS A 132 1.19 -8.45 10.88
CA CYS A 132 2.44 -7.72 10.71
C CYS A 132 2.73 -7.49 9.25
N GLY A 133 3.58 -6.51 8.99
CA GLY A 133 3.97 -6.11 7.66
C GLY A 133 4.65 -4.77 7.68
N PHE A 134 5.13 -4.35 6.52
CA PHE A 134 5.69 -3.02 6.34
C PHE A 134 5.34 -2.45 4.98
N LYS A 135 5.42 -1.13 4.92
CA LYS A 135 5.36 -0.33 3.71
C LYS A 135 6.69 0.39 3.52
N THR A 136 7.32 0.23 2.36
CA THR A 136 8.52 0.99 1.98
C THR A 136 8.14 2.34 1.39
N TRP A 137 9.02 3.31 1.59
CA TRP A 137 8.92 4.65 1.03
C TRP A 137 10.29 5.31 1.02
N GLY A 138 10.38 6.52 0.47
CA GLY A 138 11.63 7.24 0.30
C GLY A 138 12.39 6.79 -0.95
N GLU A 139 13.50 7.46 -1.21
CA GLU A 139 14.36 7.10 -2.34
C GLU A 139 14.99 5.72 -2.10
N GLY A 140 14.94 4.85 -3.10
CA GLY A 140 15.51 3.49 -2.99
C GLY A 140 14.87 2.58 -1.93
N ASP A 141 13.65 2.86 -1.47
CA ASP A 141 12.91 2.03 -0.51
C ASP A 141 13.64 1.81 0.83
N GLU A 142 14.49 2.77 1.21
CA GLU A 142 15.33 2.70 2.41
C GLU A 142 14.54 2.88 3.72
N CYS A 143 13.39 3.55 3.65
CA CYS A 143 12.53 3.85 4.78
C CYS A 143 11.32 2.89 4.81
N LYS A 144 10.99 2.41 6.00
CA LYS A 144 9.88 1.48 6.21
C LYS A 144 9.02 1.92 7.38
N THR A 145 7.72 2.04 7.14
CA THR A 145 6.74 2.02 8.22
C THR A 145 6.37 0.56 8.49
N LYS A 146 6.66 0.06 9.69
CA LYS A 146 6.57 -1.37 10.03
C LYS A 146 5.67 -1.60 11.23
N ILE A 147 4.84 -2.63 11.12
CA ILE A 147 3.98 -3.17 12.18
C ILE A 147 4.62 -4.50 12.59
N ASP A 148 5.16 -4.57 13.80
CA ASP A 148 5.82 -5.78 14.27
C ASP A 148 5.56 -6.07 15.75
N PHE A 149 5.85 -7.31 16.13
CA PHE A 149 5.86 -7.75 17.51
C PHE A 149 7.14 -7.32 18.22
N VAL A 150 7.01 -6.79 19.43
CA VAL A 150 8.12 -6.37 20.29
C VAL A 150 8.11 -7.09 21.63
N LEU A 151 9.22 -7.77 21.94
CA LEU A 151 9.33 -8.62 23.14
C LEU A 151 9.38 -7.81 24.45
N SER A 152 9.95 -6.60 24.44
CA SER A 152 10.13 -5.77 25.65
C SER A 152 10.37 -4.31 25.28
N GLY A 153 10.00 -3.41 26.18
CA GLY A 153 10.26 -1.97 26.16
C GLY A 153 10.82 -1.59 27.52
#